data_AF-A0A382B8D5-F1
#
_entry.id   AF-A0A382B8D5-F1
#
_cell.length_a   1.000
_cell.length_b   1.000
_cell.length_c   1.000
_cell.angle_alpha   90.00
_cell.angle_beta   90.00
_cell.angle_gamma   90.00
#
_symmetry.space_group_name_H-M   'P 1'
#
loop_
_entity.id
_entity.type
_entity.pdbx_description
1 polymer ?
#
loop_
_entity_poly.entity_id
_entity_poly.type
_entity_poly.pdbx_seq_one_letter_code
_entity_poly.pdbx_strand_id
1 'polypeptide(L)' 'MRKLILSAVVVGFAMLMSQGASAACGSVTIAEMNWASAGFMANVDKIILGKGYGCDVGL' A
#
# COMPACT_ATOMS: atom_id res chain seq x y z
N MET A 1 12.71 38.37 7.02
CA MET A 1 12.33 37.81 5.70
C MET A 1 13.23 36.65 5.25
N ARG A 2 14.56 36.79 5.26
CA ARG A 2 15.51 35.75 4.80
C ARG A 2 15.39 34.38 5.52
N LYS A 3 15.09 34.36 6.82
CA LYS A 3 14.85 33.12 7.59
C LYS A 3 13.56 32.39 7.18
N LEU A 4 12.50 33.13 6.82
CA LEU A 4 11.24 32.55 6.37
C LEU A 4 11.37 31.92 4.98
N ILE A 5 12.16 32.55 4.10
CA ILE A 5 12.47 32.01 2.76
C ILE A 5 13.26 30.71 2.90
N LEU A 6 14.29 30.67 3.76
CA LEU A 6 15.06 29.45 4.02
C LEU A 6 14.19 28.31 4.57
N SER A 7 13.29 28.59 5.52
CA SER A 7 12.37 27.57 6.05
C SER A 7 11.38 27.07 4.99
N ALA A 8 10.84 27.95 4.14
CA ALA A 8 9.95 27.57 3.06
C ALA A 8 10.64 26.67 2.02
N VAL A 9 11.91 26.94 1.71
CA VAL A 9 12.70 26.11 0.80
C VAL A 9 12.94 24.71 1.37
N VAL A 10 13.27 24.59 2.66
CA VAL A 10 13.49 23.28 3.31
C VAL A 10 12.20 22.45 3.31
N VAL A 11 11.07 23.07 3.66
CA VAL A 11 9.77 22.40 3.69
C VAL A 11 9.30 22.01 2.28
N GLY A 12 9.48 22.90 1.30
CA GLY A 12 9.19 22.61 -0.11
C GLY A 12 10.05 21.46 -0.65
N PHE A 13 11.33 21.41 -0.29
CA PHE A 13 12.22 20.33 -0.72
C PHE A 13 11.86 18.99 -0.07
N ALA A 14 11.48 18.99 1.21
CA ALA A 14 11.02 17.77 1.90
C ALA A 14 9.77 17.16 1.24
N MET A 15 8.84 17.99 0.78
CA MET A 15 7.65 17.52 0.06
C MET A 15 7.98 16.91 -1.31
N LEU A 16 8.98 17.45 -2.02
CA LEU A 16 9.42 16.90 -3.31
C LEU A 16 10.10 15.53 -3.18
N MET A 17 10.71 15.25 -2.02
CA MET A 17 11.37 13.97 -1.75
C MET A 17 10.43 12.91 -1.16
N SER A 18 9.15 13.23 -0.97
CA SER A 18 8.14 12.28 -0.50
C SER A 18 7.75 11.32 -1.63
N GLN A 19 8.57 10.28 -1.82
CA GLN A 19 8.21 9.15 -2.66
C GLN A 19 7.14 8.34 -1.91
N GLY A 20 5.92 8.31 -2.43
CA GLY A 20 4.88 7.43 -1.89
C GLY A 20 5.40 5.99 -1.88
N ALA A 21 5.23 5.27 -0.77
CA ALA A 21 5.59 3.86 -0.70
C ALA A 21 4.63 3.03 -1.55
N SER A 22 4.85 3.01 -2.86
CA SER A 22 4.16 2.14 -3.81
C SER A 22 5.03 0.90 -4.03
N ALA A 23 4.85 -0.12 -3.19
CA ALA A 23 5.31 -1.45 -3.57
C ALA A 23 4.46 -1.88 -4.78
N ALA A 24 5.10 -2.16 -5.92
CA ALA A 24 4.41 -2.77 -7.05
C ALA A 24 3.87 -4.12 -6.58
N CYS A 25 2.56 -4.32 -6.68
CA CYS A 25 1.98 -5.57 -6.20
C CYS A 25 2.39 -6.72 -7.13
N GLY A 26 2.90 -7.80 -6.54
CA GLY A 26 3.30 -9.01 -7.24
C GLY A 26 2.36 -10.17 -6.92
N SER A 27 2.88 -11.40 -7.06
CA SER A 27 2.15 -12.60 -6.64
C SER A 27 2.17 -12.73 -5.11
N VAL A 28 1.00 -12.85 -4.51
CA VAL A 28 0.77 -13.00 -3.07
C VAL A 28 -0.03 -14.27 -2.83
N THR A 29 0.33 -15.06 -1.83
CA THR A 29 -0.44 -16.25 -1.43
C THR A 29 -0.96 -16.07 -0.01
N ILE A 30 -2.26 -16.26 0.16
CA ILE A 30 -2.94 -16.21 1.46
C ILE A 30 -3.22 -17.65 1.89
N ALA A 31 -2.88 -18.01 3.12
CA ALA A 31 -3.18 -19.35 3.63
C ALA A 31 -4.69 -19.49 3.92
N GLU A 32 -5.37 -20.39 3.21
CA GLU A 32 -6.77 -20.74 3.46
C GLU A 32 -6.88 -21.81 4.56
N MET A 33 -7.73 -21.56 5.55
CA MET A 33 -7.89 -22.41 6.74
C MET A 33 -9.23 -23.13 6.69
N ASN A 34 -9.31 -24.31 7.31
CA ASN A 34 -10.49 -25.19 7.19
C ASN A 34 -11.80 -24.69 7.86
N TRP A 35 -11.79 -23.54 8.55
CA TRP A 35 -12.98 -23.00 9.19
C TRP A 35 -13.62 -21.89 8.34
N ALA A 36 -14.95 -21.90 8.26
CA ALA A 36 -15.71 -21.11 7.31
C ALA A 36 -15.44 -19.59 7.36
N SER A 37 -15.19 -19.02 8.55
CA SER A 37 -14.90 -17.59 8.67
C SER A 37 -13.54 -17.20 8.11
N ALA A 38 -12.51 -18.06 8.20
CA ALA A 38 -11.23 -17.78 7.55
C ALA A 38 -11.31 -17.91 6.04
N GLY A 39 -11.98 -18.94 5.51
CA GLY A 39 -12.19 -19.08 4.07
C GLY A 39 -12.93 -17.87 3.49
N PHE A 40 -13.96 -17.38 4.19
CA PHE A 40 -14.63 -16.13 3.82
C PHE A 40 -13.67 -14.94 3.79
N MET A 41 -12.89 -14.72 4.86
CA MET A 41 -11.95 -13.59 4.92
C MET A 41 -10.84 -13.69 3.87
N ALA A 42 -10.29 -14.88 3.60
CA ALA A 42 -9.28 -15.08 2.57
C ALA A 42 -9.79 -14.69 1.18
N ASN A 43 -11.07 -14.96 0.88
CA ASN A 43 -11.71 -14.52 -0.37
C ASN A 43 -11.97 -13.00 -0.39
N VAL A 44 -12.33 -12.39 0.74
CA VAL A 44 -12.45 -10.93 0.86
C VAL A 44 -11.10 -10.26 0.61
N ASP A 45 -10.03 -10.76 1.23
CA ASP A 45 -8.68 -10.25 1.07
C ASP A 45 -8.20 -10.38 -0.38
N LYS A 46 -8.50 -11.51 -1.05
CA LYS A 46 -8.24 -11.70 -2.48
C LYS A 46 -8.91 -10.65 -3.35
N ILE A 47 -10.14 -10.27 -3.05
CA ILE A 47 -10.86 -9.22 -3.79
C ILE A 47 -10.19 -7.86 -3.57
N ILE A 48 -9.86 -7.51 -2.32
CA ILE A 48 -9.25 -6.23 -1.98
C ILE A 48 -7.88 -6.10 -2.64
N LEU A 49 -7.02 -7.11 -2.48
CA LEU A 49 -5.67 -7.09 -3.02
C LEU A 49 -5.67 -7.19 -4.56
N GLY A 50 -6.53 -8.03 -5.14
CA GLY A 50 -6.62 -8.18 -6.58
C GLY A 50 -7.23 -6.97 -7.28
N LYS A 51 -8.39 -6.49 -6.82
CA LYS A 51 -9.11 -5.39 -7.50
C LYS A 51 -8.67 -4.01 -7.01
N GLY A 52 -8.33 -3.88 -5.73
CA GLY A 52 -7.95 -2.60 -5.13
C GLY A 52 -6.47 -2.27 -5.31
N TYR A 53 -5.60 -3.29 -5.28
CA TYR A 53 -4.14 -3.10 -5.33
C TYR A 53 -3.48 -3.73 -6.57
N GLY A 54 -4.23 -4.43 -7.43
CA GLY A 54 -3.70 -5.02 -8.66
C GLY A 54 -2.79 -6.23 -8.46
N CYS A 55 -2.88 -6.89 -7.31
CA CYS A 55 -2.06 -8.05 -6.97
C CYS A 55 -2.55 -9.32 -7.67
N ASP A 56 -1.65 -10.25 -7.98
CA ASP A 56 -2.00 -11.62 -8.33
C ASP A 56 -2.11 -12.45 -7.05
N VAL A 57 -3.31 -12.93 -6.69
CA VAL A 57 -3.57 -13.51 -5.36
C VAL A 57 -3.99 -14.99 -5.44
N GLY A 58 -3.14 -15.85 -4.89
CA GLY A 58 -3.44 -17.26 -4.61
C GLY A 58 -4.07 -17.46 -3.22
N LEU A 59 -4.89 -18.51 -3.10
CA LEU A 59 -5.47 -19.02 -1.86
C LEU A 59 -4.92 -20.41 -1.57
#